data_AF-A0AAP2VII7-F1
#
_entry.id   AF-A0AAP2VII7-F1
#
_cell.length_a   1.000
_cell.length_b   1.000
_cell.length_c   1.000
_cell.angle_alpha   90.00
_cell.angle_beta   90.00
_cell.angle_gamma   90.00
#
_symmetry.space_group_name_H-M   'P 1'
#
loop_
_entity.id
_entity.type
_entity.pdbx_description
1 polymer ?
#
loop_
_entity_poly.entity_id
_entity_poly.type
_entity_poly.pdbx_seq_one_letter_code
_entity_poly.pdbx_strand_id
1 'polypeptide(L)'
;MNGFNSGKYENKEDFFRDWHSFNPMETRWFHVASIYMERRAIRFTDRKYTRFVVSNYSSYVSDNNEYYNDEWSRETITRIFAYLRRLVDAVIADADGFNEYVAGNLPYQQRTGKIARKDFNRIEPRFRIESKDRETSIKALEDSVNGRSVPPLETMTIRQYCKYFRIAHEVYESFYRNLPVSKYNQTEQTYGPNELHGVAYYNRMKFAKIDEQYDIDSPDDFIWFAKDHYGELGLSRLNIFASDTERSGWVIVVSNSYSANAGLAIEVATALYKSGVPLIIHDADKLLKILEEEDYVRLVPYSYHNYMGYQEEGSVYELPGIRM
;
A
#
# COMPACT_ATOMS: atom_id res chain seq x y z
N MET A 1 3.30 -30.80 15.88
CA MET A 1 3.75 -31.07 17.27
C MET A 1 5.01 -31.92 17.20
N ASN A 2 6.20 -31.34 17.41
CA ASN A 2 7.50 -32.02 17.27
C ASN A 2 8.36 -32.00 18.55
N GLY A 3 7.74 -31.97 19.73
CA GLY A 3 8.49 -32.03 21.00
C GLY A 3 8.99 -33.44 21.34
N PHE A 4 8.32 -34.49 20.85
CA PHE A 4 8.56 -35.85 21.32
C PHE A 4 9.69 -36.59 20.59
N ASN A 5 9.93 -36.30 19.31
CA ASN A 5 10.89 -37.08 18.51
C ASN A 5 12.33 -36.53 18.53
N SER A 6 12.58 -35.39 19.18
CA SER A 6 13.94 -34.82 19.33
C SER A 6 14.54 -35.03 20.72
N GLY A 7 13.88 -35.78 21.61
CA GLY A 7 14.33 -36.01 22.99
C GLY A 7 14.33 -34.77 23.89
N LYS A 8 13.65 -33.67 23.49
CA LYS A 8 13.66 -32.41 24.25
C LYS A 8 12.74 -32.42 25.48
N TYR A 9 11.72 -33.29 25.49
CA TYR A 9 10.80 -33.44 26.60
C TYR A 9 10.55 -34.94 26.84
N GLU A 10 10.63 -35.36 28.11
CA GLU A 10 10.52 -36.77 28.50
C GLU A 10 9.06 -37.26 28.52
N ASN A 11 8.09 -36.35 28.67
CA ASN A 11 6.67 -36.66 28.71
C ASN A 11 5.82 -35.46 28.21
N LYS A 12 4.52 -35.70 28.10
CA LYS A 12 3.53 -34.75 27.55
C LYS A 12 3.34 -33.55 28.45
N GLU A 13 3.37 -33.79 29.75
CA GLU A 13 3.17 -32.81 30.80
C GLU A 13 4.31 -31.78 30.80
N ASP A 14 5.55 -32.22 30.59
CA ASP A 14 6.72 -31.35 30.48
C ASP A 14 6.68 -30.48 29.22
N PHE A 15 6.28 -31.07 28.08
CA PHE A 15 6.03 -30.30 26.87
C PHE A 15 4.93 -29.25 27.08
N PHE A 16 3.81 -29.62 27.69
CA PHE A 16 2.73 -28.67 27.94
C PHE A 16 3.13 -27.57 28.91
N ARG A 17 3.88 -27.88 29.98
CA ARG A 17 4.37 -26.89 30.92
C ARG A 17 5.28 -25.86 30.23
N ASP A 18 6.22 -26.32 29.41
CA ASP A 18 7.09 -25.43 28.63
C ASP A 18 6.28 -24.64 27.60
N TRP A 19 5.39 -25.31 26.86
CA TRP A 19 4.49 -24.65 25.90
C TRP A 19 3.63 -23.57 26.57
N HIS A 20 3.05 -23.82 27.74
CA HIS A 20 2.26 -22.84 28.49
C HIS A 20 3.12 -21.66 28.97
N SER A 21 4.40 -21.87 29.30
CA SER A 21 5.30 -20.76 29.65
C SER A 21 5.51 -19.78 28.49
N PHE A 22 5.58 -20.28 27.25
CA PHE A 22 5.66 -19.46 26.02
C PHE A 22 4.27 -19.03 25.49
N ASN A 23 3.19 -19.67 25.98
CA ASN A 23 1.82 -19.44 25.59
C ASN A 23 0.91 -19.27 26.82
N PRO A 24 1.12 -18.23 27.65
CA PRO A 24 0.46 -18.07 28.94
C PRO A 24 -1.03 -17.69 28.83
N MET A 25 -1.55 -17.54 27.61
CA MET A 25 -2.93 -17.14 27.37
C MET A 25 -3.83 -18.37 27.29
N GLU A 26 -4.89 -18.40 28.11
CA GLU A 26 -5.89 -19.47 28.14
C GLU A 26 -6.61 -19.63 26.79
N THR A 27 -6.87 -18.53 26.08
CA THR A 27 -7.44 -18.54 24.73
C THR A 27 -6.65 -17.61 23.81
N ARG A 28 -6.30 -18.11 22.61
CA ARG A 28 -5.68 -17.31 21.54
C ARG A 28 -6.53 -17.32 20.28
N TRP A 29 -6.73 -16.13 19.73
CA TRP A 29 -7.40 -15.94 18.46
C TRP A 29 -6.37 -15.83 17.35
N PHE A 30 -6.55 -16.64 16.31
CA PHE A 30 -5.69 -16.63 15.14
C PHE A 30 -6.50 -16.32 13.89
N HIS A 31 -5.93 -15.47 13.04
CA HIS A 31 -6.30 -15.40 11.64
C HIS A 31 -5.49 -16.45 10.87
N VAL A 32 -6.21 -17.39 10.24
CA VAL A 32 -5.65 -18.49 9.45
C VAL A 32 -5.78 -18.13 7.97
N ALA A 33 -4.66 -18.10 7.26
CA ALA A 33 -4.63 -17.82 5.83
C ALA A 33 -3.79 -18.88 5.09
N SER A 34 -4.23 -19.26 3.90
CA SER A 34 -3.50 -20.13 2.99
C SER A 34 -2.74 -19.31 1.94
N ILE A 35 -1.49 -19.67 1.69
CA ILE A 35 -0.68 -19.13 0.59
C ILE A 35 -0.63 -20.19 -0.50
N TYR A 36 -1.18 -19.86 -1.67
CA TYR A 36 -1.20 -20.73 -2.84
C TYR A 36 -0.31 -20.14 -3.93
N MET A 37 0.94 -20.60 -3.96
CA MET A 37 1.84 -20.49 -5.10
C MET A 37 2.51 -21.86 -5.31
N GLU A 38 3.66 -21.95 -5.98
CA GLU A 38 4.45 -23.20 -6.09
C GLU A 38 4.76 -23.82 -4.73
N ARG A 39 4.83 -22.97 -3.70
CA ARG A 39 5.02 -23.30 -2.29
C ARG A 39 3.72 -23.07 -1.54
N ARG A 40 3.25 -24.10 -0.81
CA ARG A 40 1.98 -24.07 -0.06
C ARG A 40 2.26 -23.90 1.42
N ALA A 41 1.59 -22.94 2.03
CA ALA A 41 1.70 -22.70 3.47
C ALA A 41 0.36 -22.29 4.08
N ILE A 42 0.13 -22.73 5.31
CA ILE A 42 -0.91 -22.21 6.20
C ILE A 42 -0.22 -21.32 7.22
N ARG A 43 -0.63 -20.06 7.27
CA ARG A 43 -0.11 -19.06 8.19
C ARG A 43 -1.14 -18.77 9.27
N PHE A 44 -0.71 -18.85 10.52
CA PHE A 44 -1.46 -18.46 11.70
C PHE A 44 -0.87 -17.15 12.21
N THR A 45 -1.67 -16.09 12.19
CA THR A 45 -1.25 -14.76 12.64
C THR A 45 -2.19 -14.27 13.73
N ASP A 46 -1.69 -13.42 14.61
CA ASP A 46 -2.57 -12.59 15.45
C ASP A 46 -2.88 -11.25 14.77
N ARG A 47 -2.82 -11.23 13.42
CA ARG A 47 -2.89 -10.07 12.53
C ARG A 47 -1.71 -9.10 12.55
N LYS A 48 -0.94 -9.06 13.64
CA LYS A 48 0.27 -8.21 13.75
C LYS A 48 1.55 -8.99 13.50
N TYR A 49 1.62 -10.21 14.01
CA TYR A 49 2.75 -11.11 13.93
C TYR A 49 2.33 -12.47 13.40
N THR A 50 3.21 -13.05 12.58
CA THR A 50 3.10 -14.46 12.26
C THR A 50 3.49 -15.27 13.49
N ARG A 51 2.58 -16.12 13.97
CA ARG A 51 2.81 -16.98 15.13
C ARG A 51 3.27 -18.36 14.71
N PHE A 52 2.63 -18.93 13.68
CA PHE A 52 2.99 -20.23 13.15
C PHE A 52 2.88 -20.24 11.62
N VAL A 53 3.78 -20.96 10.97
CA VAL A 53 3.70 -21.30 9.55
C VAL A 53 3.83 -22.80 9.42
N VAL A 54 2.87 -23.44 8.77
CA VAL A 54 2.94 -24.84 8.37
C VAL A 54 3.07 -24.87 6.87
N SER A 55 4.22 -25.29 6.36
CA SER A 55 4.53 -25.30 4.94
C SER A 55 4.89 -26.70 4.45
N ASN A 56 4.67 -26.95 3.16
CA ASN A 56 5.19 -28.14 2.47
C ASN A 56 6.65 -27.97 2.01
N TYR A 57 7.36 -26.97 2.53
CA TYR A 57 8.74 -26.63 2.18
C TYR A 57 9.46 -25.99 3.38
N SER A 58 10.78 -26.12 3.45
CA SER A 58 11.60 -25.47 4.47
C SER A 58 12.17 -24.14 3.96
N SER A 59 12.18 -23.09 4.80
CA SER A 59 12.87 -21.83 4.51
C SER A 59 14.38 -21.90 4.76
N TYR A 60 14.87 -22.98 5.39
CA TYR A 60 16.27 -23.16 5.81
C TYR A 60 17.05 -24.18 4.98
N VAL A 61 16.41 -24.84 4.00
CA VAL A 61 17.11 -25.77 3.10
C VAL A 61 17.59 -24.97 1.89
N SER A 62 18.79 -24.43 2.00
CA SER A 62 19.61 -24.00 0.87
C SER A 62 20.08 -25.23 0.11
N ASP A 63 19.80 -25.29 -1.20
CA ASP A 63 20.47 -26.05 -2.28
C ASP A 63 20.85 -27.53 -2.09
N ASN A 64 20.61 -28.14 -0.93
CA ASN A 64 20.89 -29.54 -0.67
C ASN A 64 19.58 -30.29 -0.60
N ASN A 65 19.37 -31.15 -1.61
CA ASN A 65 18.30 -32.13 -1.79
C ASN A 65 18.23 -33.18 -0.65
N GLU A 66 18.30 -32.78 0.61
CA GLU A 66 17.93 -33.66 1.72
C GLU A 66 16.41 -33.77 1.74
N TYR A 67 15.93 -34.97 1.40
CA TYR A 67 14.52 -35.34 1.36
C TYR A 67 13.82 -34.89 2.65
N TYR A 68 13.00 -33.84 2.54
CA TYR A 68 12.07 -33.47 3.59
C TYR A 68 11.13 -34.65 3.82
N ASN A 69 10.91 -35.04 5.08
CA ASN A 69 10.01 -36.15 5.40
C ASN A 69 8.56 -35.74 5.09
N ASP A 70 8.16 -35.95 3.82
CA ASP A 70 6.88 -35.60 3.23
C ASP A 70 5.73 -36.18 4.05
N GLU A 71 5.89 -37.39 4.57
CA GLU A 71 4.86 -38.14 5.29
C GLU A 71 4.42 -37.42 6.57
N TRP A 72 5.35 -36.95 7.41
CA TRP A 72 5.01 -36.22 8.64
C TRP A 72 4.32 -34.89 8.35
N SER A 73 4.77 -34.18 7.31
CA SER A 73 4.18 -32.91 6.89
C SER A 73 2.75 -33.11 6.38
N ARG A 74 2.54 -34.15 5.57
CA ARG A 74 1.24 -34.53 5.01
C ARG A 74 0.28 -35.00 6.09
N GLU A 75 0.75 -35.80 7.04
CA GLU A 75 -0.06 -36.25 8.18
C GLU A 75 -0.48 -35.05 9.05
N THR A 76 0.45 -34.14 9.35
CA THR A 76 0.17 -32.92 10.12
C THR A 76 -0.84 -32.04 9.41
N ILE A 77 -0.65 -31.78 8.11
CA ILE A 77 -1.58 -30.99 7.29
C ILE A 77 -2.95 -31.67 7.26
N THR A 78 -3.01 -32.98 7.03
CA THR A 78 -4.27 -33.75 7.00
C THR A 78 -5.03 -33.64 8.31
N ARG A 79 -4.33 -33.75 9.45
CA ARG A 79 -4.93 -33.58 10.79
C ARG A 79 -5.46 -32.17 11.00
N ILE A 80 -4.74 -31.14 10.55
CA ILE A 80 -5.20 -29.75 10.61
C ILE A 80 -6.47 -29.56 9.77
N PHE A 81 -6.49 -30.06 8.53
CA PHE A 81 -7.67 -29.95 7.67
C PHE A 81 -8.87 -30.71 8.23
N ALA A 82 -8.66 -31.91 8.77
CA ALA A 82 -9.73 -32.67 9.43
C ALA A 82 -10.30 -31.92 10.63
N TYR A 83 -9.44 -31.27 11.43
CA TYR A 83 -9.86 -30.44 12.55
C TYR A 83 -10.62 -29.18 12.09
N LEU A 84 -10.08 -28.43 11.12
CA LEU A 84 -10.74 -27.25 10.55
C LEU A 84 -12.10 -27.59 9.95
N ARG A 85 -12.22 -28.74 9.27
CA ARG A 85 -13.50 -29.21 8.73
C ARG A 85 -14.52 -29.46 9.83
N ARG A 86 -14.13 -30.14 10.91
CA ARG A 86 -15.01 -30.34 12.08
C ARG A 86 -15.44 -29.03 12.72
N LEU A 87 -14.55 -28.04 12.80
CA LEU A 87 -14.91 -26.71 13.28
C LEU A 87 -15.94 -26.04 12.37
N VAL A 88 -15.74 -26.09 11.04
CA VAL A 88 -16.70 -25.54 10.08
C VAL A 88 -18.05 -26.25 10.17
N ASP A 89 -18.06 -27.57 10.26
CA ASP A 89 -19.30 -28.35 10.40
C ASP A 89 -20.05 -27.96 11.68
N ALA A 90 -19.34 -27.73 12.80
CA ALA A 90 -19.94 -27.24 14.05
C ALA A 90 -20.49 -25.82 13.92
N VAL A 91 -19.79 -24.92 13.23
CA VAL A 91 -20.26 -23.55 12.94
C VAL A 91 -21.52 -23.57 12.07
N ILE A 92 -21.60 -24.48 11.10
CA ILE A 92 -22.79 -24.61 10.24
C ILE A 92 -23.99 -25.17 11.03
N ALA A 93 -23.75 -26.10 11.96
CA ALA A 93 -24.80 -26.71 12.77
C ALA A 93 -25.46 -25.75 13.77
N ASP A 94 -24.72 -24.75 14.26
CA ASP A 94 -25.21 -23.70 15.17
C ASP A 94 -24.55 -22.35 14.84
N ALA A 95 -24.96 -21.78 13.71
CA ALA A 95 -24.42 -20.52 13.23
C ALA A 95 -24.74 -19.35 14.18
N ASP A 96 -25.93 -19.34 14.78
CA ASP A 96 -26.36 -18.27 15.68
C ASP A 96 -25.57 -18.29 16.99
N GLY A 97 -25.40 -19.46 17.62
CA GLY A 97 -24.59 -19.60 18.82
C GLY A 97 -23.11 -19.28 18.58
N PHE A 98 -22.56 -19.67 17.42
CA PHE A 98 -21.22 -19.24 17.02
C PHE A 98 -21.12 -17.72 16.86
N ASN A 99 -22.08 -17.09 16.18
CA ASN A 99 -22.10 -15.65 15.98
C ASN A 99 -22.22 -14.87 17.31
N GLU A 100 -23.06 -15.35 18.23
CA GLU A 100 -23.19 -14.77 19.59
C GLU A 100 -21.87 -14.88 20.36
N TYR A 101 -21.23 -16.06 20.33
CA TYR A 101 -19.93 -16.25 20.97
C TYR A 101 -18.86 -15.33 20.38
N VAL A 102 -18.77 -15.22 19.05
CA VAL A 102 -17.82 -14.32 18.37
C VAL A 102 -18.12 -12.85 18.72
N ALA A 103 -19.39 -12.45 18.74
CA ALA A 103 -19.79 -11.10 19.12
C ALA A 103 -19.30 -10.74 20.53
N GLY A 104 -19.44 -11.65 21.49
CA GLY A 104 -19.02 -11.46 22.89
C GLY A 104 -17.51 -11.61 23.15
N ASN A 105 -16.80 -12.43 22.37
CA ASN A 105 -15.45 -12.88 22.73
C ASN A 105 -14.34 -12.51 21.73
N LEU A 106 -14.66 -12.08 20.50
CA LEU A 106 -13.64 -11.75 19.50
C LEU A 106 -12.84 -10.51 19.95
N PRO A 107 -11.51 -10.59 20.09
CA PRO A 107 -10.69 -9.46 20.51
C PRO A 107 -10.75 -8.33 19.50
N TYR A 108 -10.63 -7.08 19.97
CA TYR A 108 -10.61 -5.90 19.11
C TYR A 108 -9.54 -5.99 18.02
N GLN A 109 -8.40 -6.59 18.33
CA GLN A 109 -7.26 -6.80 17.42
C GLN A 109 -7.57 -7.75 16.25
N GLN A 110 -8.70 -8.45 16.29
CA GLN A 110 -9.16 -9.34 15.22
C GLN A 110 -10.37 -8.77 14.47
N ARG A 111 -10.94 -7.65 14.94
CA ARG A 111 -12.12 -7.02 14.35
C ARG A 111 -11.70 -6.08 13.24
N THR A 112 -12.25 -6.30 12.05
CA THR A 112 -12.18 -5.36 10.93
C THR A 112 -13.59 -4.92 10.56
N GLY A 113 -13.74 -3.71 10.06
CA GLY A 113 -15.02 -3.19 9.61
C GLY A 113 -14.87 -2.22 8.46
N LYS A 114 -15.99 -1.68 8.00
CA LYS A 114 -16.04 -0.55 7.07
C LYS A 114 -17.09 0.44 7.53
N ILE A 115 -16.84 1.71 7.26
CA ILE A 115 -17.76 2.82 7.57
C ILE A 115 -17.82 3.74 6.35
N ALA A 116 -18.98 4.31 6.03
CA ALA A 116 -19.09 5.28 4.95
C ALA A 116 -18.18 6.50 5.25
N ARG A 117 -17.46 7.02 4.27
CA ARG A 117 -16.52 8.13 4.50
C ARG A 117 -17.22 9.36 5.08
N LYS A 118 -18.41 9.70 4.60
CA LYS A 118 -19.24 10.79 5.15
C LYS A 118 -19.50 10.64 6.66
N ASP A 119 -19.74 9.42 7.13
CA ASP A 119 -19.98 9.15 8.56
C ASP A 119 -18.69 9.17 9.35
N PHE A 120 -17.61 8.61 8.79
CA PHE A 120 -16.29 8.65 9.39
C PHE A 120 -15.78 10.08 9.55
N ASN A 121 -15.83 10.91 8.51
CA ASN A 121 -15.39 12.30 8.55
C ASN A 121 -16.25 13.16 9.50
N ARG A 122 -17.52 12.79 9.72
CA ARG A 122 -18.37 13.41 10.74
C ARG A 122 -17.90 13.08 12.17
N ILE A 123 -17.43 11.85 12.41
CA ILE A 123 -16.95 11.40 13.73
C ILE A 123 -15.51 11.87 13.99
N GLU A 124 -14.66 11.78 12.97
CA GLU A 124 -13.24 12.06 13.01
C GLU A 124 -12.81 12.97 11.84
N PRO A 125 -13.09 14.28 11.93
CA PRO A 125 -12.85 15.23 10.85
C PRO A 125 -11.37 15.46 10.55
N ARG A 126 -10.46 15.07 11.44
CA ARG A 126 -9.00 15.25 11.24
C ARG A 126 -8.44 14.47 10.06
N PHE A 127 -9.13 13.39 9.64
CA PHE A 127 -8.74 12.59 8.47
C PHE A 127 -9.53 12.95 7.21
N ARG A 128 -10.38 13.99 7.25
CA ARG A 128 -11.07 14.47 6.06
C ARG A 128 -10.05 14.93 5.04
N ILE A 129 -10.12 14.37 3.84
CA ILE A 129 -9.29 14.82 2.72
C ILE A 129 -9.95 16.06 2.14
N GLU A 130 -9.35 17.22 2.42
CA GLU A 130 -9.72 18.49 1.83
C GLU A 130 -8.77 18.82 0.68
N SER A 131 -9.31 19.43 -0.38
CA SER A 131 -8.50 19.98 -1.46
C SER A 131 -8.53 21.51 -1.41
N LYS A 132 -7.38 22.13 -1.68
CA LYS A 132 -7.24 23.60 -1.74
C LYS A 132 -8.05 24.22 -2.87
N ASP A 133 -8.24 23.48 -3.96
CA ASP A 133 -9.02 23.90 -5.13
C ASP A 133 -9.93 22.75 -5.56
N ARG A 134 -10.96 22.53 -4.75
CA ARG A 134 -11.87 21.40 -4.90
C ARG A 134 -12.54 21.34 -6.27
N GLU A 135 -12.95 22.48 -6.83
CA GLU A 135 -13.59 22.52 -8.15
C GLU A 135 -12.63 22.02 -9.24
N THR A 136 -11.40 22.51 -9.25
CA THR A 136 -10.40 22.05 -10.23
C THR A 136 -10.00 20.60 -9.99
N SER A 137 -9.91 20.15 -8.74
CA SER A 137 -9.62 18.75 -8.42
C SER A 137 -10.69 17.80 -8.92
N ILE A 138 -11.97 18.11 -8.68
CA ILE A 138 -13.09 17.32 -9.20
C ILE A 138 -13.02 17.25 -10.72
N LYS A 139 -12.86 18.42 -11.37
CA LYS A 139 -12.78 18.48 -12.84
C LYS A 139 -11.62 17.66 -13.41
N ALA A 140 -10.43 17.74 -12.80
CA ALA A 140 -9.26 16.98 -13.22
C ALA A 140 -9.51 15.46 -13.14
N LEU A 141 -10.15 15.01 -12.06
CA LEU A 141 -10.50 13.61 -11.86
C LEU A 141 -11.59 13.15 -12.84
N GLU A 142 -12.67 13.92 -13.00
CA GLU A 142 -13.75 13.64 -13.97
C GLU A 142 -13.21 13.59 -15.40
N ASP A 143 -12.34 14.52 -15.79
CA ASP A 143 -11.76 14.53 -17.13
C ASP A 143 -10.85 13.32 -17.34
N SER A 144 -10.08 12.91 -16.33
CA SER A 144 -9.30 11.67 -16.41
C SER A 144 -10.19 10.43 -16.52
N VAL A 145 -11.29 10.35 -15.75
CA VAL A 145 -12.26 9.22 -15.82
C VAL A 145 -12.90 9.14 -17.21
N ASN A 146 -13.25 10.28 -17.79
CA ASN A 146 -13.94 10.35 -19.09
C ASN A 146 -12.98 10.42 -20.30
N GLY A 147 -11.65 10.32 -20.09
CA GLY A 147 -10.66 10.44 -21.16
C GLY A 147 -10.57 11.83 -21.81
N ARG A 148 -11.07 12.87 -21.14
CA ARG A 148 -11.13 14.27 -21.59
C ARG A 148 -9.89 15.09 -21.18
N SER A 149 -8.71 14.53 -21.37
CA SER A 149 -7.44 15.28 -21.20
C SER A 149 -7.10 16.11 -22.43
N VAL A 150 -6.24 17.13 -22.25
CA VAL A 150 -5.45 17.77 -23.32
C VAL A 150 -4.87 16.70 -24.26
N PRO A 151 -4.85 16.92 -25.59
CA PRO A 151 -4.30 15.95 -26.54
C PRO A 151 -2.89 15.52 -26.15
N PRO A 152 -2.56 14.21 -26.25
CA PRO A 152 -1.21 13.73 -25.99
C PRO A 152 -0.16 14.45 -26.84
N LEU A 153 1.04 14.59 -26.31
CA LEU A 153 2.17 15.19 -27.03
C LEU A 153 2.69 14.18 -28.06
N GLU A 154 3.06 14.66 -29.25
CA GLU A 154 3.70 13.81 -30.26
C GLU A 154 5.07 13.32 -29.79
N THR A 155 5.82 14.18 -29.08
CA THR A 155 7.14 13.88 -28.52
C THR A 155 7.21 14.30 -27.06
N MET A 156 8.14 13.68 -26.33
CA MET A 156 8.50 14.07 -24.97
C MET A 156 10.00 14.23 -24.87
N THR A 157 10.46 15.31 -24.24
CA THR A 157 11.88 15.55 -23.93
C THR A 157 12.13 15.56 -22.43
N ILE A 158 13.40 15.37 -22.04
CA ILE A 158 13.82 15.45 -20.63
C ILE A 158 13.49 16.83 -20.05
N ARG A 159 13.72 17.90 -20.83
CA ARG A 159 13.37 19.27 -20.43
C ARG A 159 11.88 19.41 -20.09
N GLN A 160 10.99 18.87 -20.93
CA GLN A 160 9.55 18.91 -20.70
C GLN A 160 9.16 18.11 -19.46
N TYR A 161 9.65 16.87 -19.33
CA TYR A 161 9.38 16.05 -18.17
C TYR A 161 9.85 16.70 -16.87
N CYS A 162 11.07 17.25 -16.83
CA CYS A 162 11.60 17.93 -15.66
C CYS A 162 10.77 19.15 -15.24
N LYS A 163 10.13 19.86 -16.18
CA LYS A 163 9.17 20.93 -15.88
C LYS A 163 7.96 20.37 -15.13
N TYR A 164 7.36 19.27 -15.58
CA TYR A 164 6.20 18.65 -14.93
C TYR A 164 6.55 18.02 -13.59
N PHE A 165 7.69 17.34 -13.51
CA PHE A 165 8.22 16.80 -12.26
C PHE A 165 8.37 17.91 -11.21
N ARG A 166 8.95 19.06 -11.57
CA ARG A 166 9.10 20.20 -10.65
C ARG A 166 7.75 20.65 -10.09
N ILE A 167 6.73 20.82 -10.95
CA ILE A 167 5.39 21.24 -10.52
C ILE A 167 4.83 20.27 -9.47
N ALA A 168 4.90 18.97 -9.75
CA ALA A 168 4.43 17.95 -8.82
C ALA A 168 5.26 17.91 -7.52
N HIS A 169 6.58 18.00 -7.64
CA HIS A 169 7.49 17.93 -6.50
C HIS A 169 7.39 19.15 -5.59
N GLU A 170 7.11 20.34 -6.13
CA GLU A 170 6.87 21.55 -5.32
C GLU A 170 5.59 21.41 -4.48
N VAL A 171 4.53 20.79 -5.02
CA VAL A 171 3.32 20.46 -4.26
C VAL A 171 3.62 19.43 -3.18
N TYR A 172 4.37 18.38 -3.52
CA TYR A 172 4.84 17.37 -2.56
C TYR A 172 5.59 18.01 -1.38
N GLU A 173 6.59 18.85 -1.67
CA GLU A 173 7.38 19.56 -0.65
C GLU A 173 6.50 20.46 0.23
N SER A 174 5.58 21.19 -0.39
CA SER A 174 4.64 22.07 0.32
C SER A 174 3.72 21.29 1.25
N PHE A 175 3.22 20.13 0.80
CA PHE A 175 2.33 19.27 1.60
C PHE A 175 3.02 18.81 2.89
N TYR A 176 4.22 18.25 2.79
CA TYR A 176 4.95 17.78 3.97
C TYR A 176 5.46 18.93 4.84
N ARG A 177 5.82 20.09 4.25
CA ARG A 177 6.21 21.28 5.02
C ARG A 177 5.11 21.76 5.96
N ASN A 178 3.87 21.74 5.49
CA ASN A 178 2.71 22.24 6.23
C ASN A 178 2.19 21.22 7.27
N LEU A 179 2.78 20.03 7.39
CA LEU A 179 2.41 19.09 8.44
C LEU A 179 2.89 19.61 9.81
N PRO A 180 2.09 19.48 10.89
CA PRO A 180 2.42 19.98 12.23
C PRO A 180 3.74 19.48 12.81
N VAL A 181 4.26 18.35 12.31
CA VAL A 181 5.48 17.67 12.81
C VAL A 181 6.70 17.97 11.92
N SER A 182 6.54 18.77 10.87
CA SER A 182 7.60 19.06 9.91
C SER A 182 8.74 19.87 10.55
N LYS A 183 9.95 19.32 10.51
CA LYS A 183 11.22 20.04 10.74
C LYS A 183 11.90 20.43 9.43
N TYR A 184 11.14 20.52 8.35
CA TYR A 184 11.70 20.69 7.01
C TYR A 184 12.07 22.16 6.76
N ASN A 185 13.33 22.50 7.02
CA ASN A 185 13.89 23.80 6.72
C ASN A 185 14.46 23.77 5.30
N GLN A 186 13.82 24.47 4.37
CA GLN A 186 14.40 24.68 3.04
C GLN A 186 15.47 25.78 3.13
N THR A 187 16.65 25.53 2.57
CA THR A 187 17.55 26.62 2.16
C THR A 187 16.94 27.30 0.93
N GLU A 188 16.45 28.54 1.10
CA GLU A 188 16.14 29.40 -0.05
C GLU A 188 17.41 29.57 -0.88
N GLN A 189 17.37 29.13 -2.14
CA GLN A 189 18.42 29.44 -3.11
C GLN A 189 17.77 29.95 -4.39
N THR A 190 18.28 31.09 -4.83
CA THR A 190 17.92 31.76 -6.08
C THR A 190 18.35 30.91 -7.27
N TYR A 191 17.39 30.60 -8.15
CA TYR A 191 17.61 29.78 -9.33
C TYR A 191 18.20 30.58 -10.50
N GLY A 192 18.99 29.92 -11.34
CA GLY A 192 19.46 30.43 -12.64
C GLY A 192 18.33 30.57 -13.67
N PRO A 193 18.64 30.85 -14.95
CA PRO A 193 17.62 31.20 -15.96
C PRO A 193 16.48 30.16 -16.08
N ASN A 194 15.26 30.66 -16.26
CA ASN A 194 13.98 29.92 -16.17
C ASN A 194 13.90 28.63 -17.02
N GLU A 195 14.65 28.51 -18.11
CA GLU A 195 14.57 27.39 -19.06
C GLU A 195 15.32 26.12 -18.63
N LEU A 196 16.37 26.26 -17.80
CA LEU A 196 17.08 25.14 -17.17
C LEU A 196 16.59 24.86 -15.75
N HIS A 197 15.61 25.64 -15.28
CA HIS A 197 15.09 25.56 -13.93
C HIS A 197 14.55 24.16 -13.60
N GLY A 198 13.83 23.52 -14.52
CA GLY A 198 13.32 22.16 -14.32
C GLY A 198 14.43 21.12 -14.20
N VAL A 199 15.43 21.16 -15.10
CA VAL A 199 16.54 20.19 -15.14
C VAL A 199 17.45 20.35 -13.92
N ALA A 200 17.84 21.59 -13.60
CA ALA A 200 18.63 21.89 -12.41
C ALA A 200 17.90 21.49 -11.12
N TYR A 201 16.58 21.72 -11.06
CA TYR A 201 15.75 21.27 -9.95
C TYR A 201 15.72 19.75 -9.84
N TYR A 202 15.53 19.04 -10.95
CA TYR A 202 15.51 17.58 -11.01
C TYR A 202 16.83 16.99 -10.53
N ASN A 203 17.96 17.46 -11.07
CA ASN A 203 19.30 17.07 -10.67
C ASN A 203 19.52 17.21 -9.16
N ARG A 204 19.05 18.32 -8.57
CA ARG A 204 19.11 18.54 -7.12
C ARG A 204 18.27 17.52 -6.34
N MET A 205 17.03 17.30 -6.75
CA MET A 205 16.09 16.42 -6.02
C MET A 205 16.46 14.94 -6.14
N LYS A 206 17.01 14.54 -7.28
CA LYS A 206 17.34 13.16 -7.60
C LYS A 206 18.82 12.83 -7.46
N PHE A 207 19.64 13.80 -7.03
CA PHE A 207 21.09 13.67 -6.95
C PHE A 207 21.69 13.17 -8.27
N ALA A 208 21.22 13.75 -9.37
CA ALA A 208 21.56 13.36 -10.74
C ALA A 208 22.28 14.48 -11.48
N LYS A 209 22.77 14.18 -12.69
CA LYS A 209 23.43 15.11 -13.60
C LYS A 209 23.00 14.86 -15.04
N ILE A 210 21.71 14.94 -15.28
CA ILE A 210 21.10 14.44 -16.52
C ILE A 210 21.49 15.27 -17.75
N ASP A 211 21.85 16.53 -17.56
CA ASP A 211 22.39 17.44 -18.57
C ASP A 211 23.86 17.17 -18.93
N GLU A 212 24.59 16.41 -18.11
CA GLU A 212 25.92 15.88 -18.47
C GLU A 212 25.82 14.51 -19.16
N GLN A 213 24.68 13.80 -19.00
CA GLN A 213 24.51 12.41 -19.42
C GLN A 213 23.68 12.25 -20.70
N TYR A 214 22.76 13.18 -20.96
CA TYR A 214 21.79 13.12 -22.04
C TYR A 214 21.67 14.48 -22.74
N ASP A 215 21.30 14.46 -24.01
CA ASP A 215 20.73 15.62 -24.68
C ASP A 215 19.30 15.84 -24.18
N ILE A 216 19.12 16.90 -23.38
CA ILE A 216 17.86 17.18 -22.70
C ILE A 216 16.69 17.54 -23.63
N ASP A 217 16.98 17.86 -24.89
CA ASP A 217 16.00 18.19 -25.92
C ASP A 217 15.80 17.06 -26.95
N SER A 218 16.54 15.95 -26.83
CA SER A 218 16.41 14.75 -27.68
C SER A 218 15.26 13.85 -27.21
N PRO A 219 14.25 13.55 -28.07
CA PRO A 219 13.24 12.54 -27.76
C PRO A 219 13.80 11.13 -27.62
N ASP A 220 14.89 10.80 -28.32
CA ASP A 220 15.52 9.48 -28.23
C ASP A 220 16.20 9.29 -26.86
N ASP A 221 16.86 10.33 -26.37
CA ASP A 221 17.49 10.32 -25.05
C ASP A 221 16.44 10.28 -23.94
N PHE A 222 15.26 10.86 -24.18
CA PHE A 222 14.14 10.75 -23.24
C PHE A 222 13.71 9.30 -22.99
N ILE A 223 13.73 8.43 -24.01
CA ILE A 223 13.37 7.01 -23.85
C ILE A 223 14.33 6.29 -22.90
N TRP A 224 15.62 6.62 -22.96
CA TRP A 224 16.63 6.08 -22.04
C TRP A 224 16.47 6.66 -20.64
N PHE A 225 16.34 7.99 -20.55
CA PHE A 225 16.09 8.67 -19.30
C PHE A 225 14.87 8.09 -18.56
N ALA A 226 13.74 7.87 -19.25
CA ALA A 226 12.51 7.36 -18.64
C ALA A 226 12.65 5.95 -18.05
N LYS A 227 13.60 5.13 -18.57
CA LYS A 227 13.91 3.80 -18.02
C LYS A 227 14.83 3.89 -16.80
N ASP A 228 15.83 4.77 -16.87
CA ASP A 228 16.86 4.89 -15.84
C ASP A 228 16.38 5.70 -14.62
N HIS A 229 15.40 6.58 -14.83
CA HIS A 229 14.95 7.54 -13.83
C HIS A 229 13.50 7.33 -13.39
N TYR A 230 13.35 6.78 -12.19
CA TYR A 230 12.04 6.55 -11.59
C TYR A 230 11.40 7.84 -11.02
N GLY A 231 10.15 8.07 -11.39
CA GLY A 231 9.38 9.30 -11.13
C GLY A 231 8.82 9.50 -9.71
N GLU A 232 9.31 8.75 -8.72
CA GLU A 232 8.79 8.80 -7.35
C GLU A 232 9.05 10.15 -6.66
N LEU A 233 8.06 10.67 -5.94
CA LEU A 233 8.17 11.87 -5.11
C LEU A 233 8.56 11.47 -3.68
N GLY A 234 9.78 11.79 -3.24
CA GLY A 234 10.26 11.67 -1.85
C GLY A 234 9.94 10.37 -1.08
N LEU A 235 10.11 9.20 -1.73
CA LEU A 235 9.84 7.87 -1.15
C LEU A 235 8.37 7.64 -0.72
N SER A 236 7.44 8.39 -1.30
CA SER A 236 6.02 8.32 -0.94
C SER A 236 5.22 7.25 -1.69
N ARG A 237 5.84 6.55 -2.65
CA ARG A 237 5.15 5.70 -3.63
C ARG A 237 4.05 6.43 -4.42
N LEU A 238 4.16 7.77 -4.51
CA LEU A 238 3.46 8.61 -5.48
C LEU A 238 4.43 8.90 -6.62
N ASN A 239 4.06 8.50 -7.83
CA ASN A 239 4.89 8.56 -9.01
C ASN A 239 4.30 9.51 -10.04
N ILE A 240 5.18 10.30 -10.66
CA ILE A 240 4.89 11.07 -11.85
C ILE A 240 5.80 10.56 -12.96
N PHE A 241 5.26 10.00 -14.03
CA PHE A 241 6.05 9.48 -15.15
C PHE A 241 5.39 9.86 -16.47
N ALA A 242 6.17 9.90 -17.56
CA ALA A 242 5.59 10.02 -18.89
C ALA A 242 5.29 8.62 -19.45
N SER A 243 4.20 8.49 -20.19
CA SER A 243 3.81 7.25 -20.85
C SER A 243 3.26 7.53 -22.24
N ASP A 244 3.62 6.69 -23.19
CA ASP A 244 3.07 6.60 -24.55
C ASP A 244 2.21 5.34 -24.77
N THR A 245 2.06 4.50 -23.73
CA THR A 245 1.30 3.25 -23.81
C THR A 245 -0.14 3.40 -23.31
N GLU A 246 -0.40 4.39 -22.45
CA GLU A 246 -1.74 4.65 -21.90
C GLU A 246 -2.69 5.26 -22.95
N ARG A 247 -2.13 5.95 -23.95
CA ARG A 247 -2.85 6.59 -25.05
C ARG A 247 -1.89 6.80 -26.22
N SER A 248 -2.40 6.91 -27.45
CA SER A 248 -1.59 7.28 -28.61
C SER A 248 -0.96 8.67 -28.40
N GLY A 249 0.37 8.70 -28.19
CA GLY A 249 1.17 9.89 -27.87
C GLY A 249 1.48 10.02 -26.37
N TRP A 250 2.39 10.92 -26.02
CA TRP A 250 2.91 11.07 -24.66
C TRP A 250 1.97 11.83 -23.74
N VAL A 251 1.74 11.25 -22.55
CA VAL A 251 1.02 11.86 -21.43
C VAL A 251 1.87 11.80 -20.16
N ILE A 252 1.54 12.65 -19.19
CA ILE A 252 2.03 12.53 -17.82
C ILE A 252 1.02 11.74 -17.01
N VAL A 253 1.51 10.77 -16.25
CA VAL A 253 0.72 9.87 -15.42
C VAL A 253 1.00 10.16 -13.94
N VAL A 254 -0.05 10.37 -13.17
CA VAL A 254 -0.01 10.42 -11.70
C VAL A 254 -0.46 9.06 -11.17
N SER A 255 0.42 8.36 -10.46
CA SER A 255 0.14 7.04 -9.91
C SER A 255 0.46 6.98 -8.42
N ASN A 256 -0.58 6.81 -7.61
CA ASN A 256 -0.46 6.73 -6.16
C ASN A 256 -0.61 5.28 -5.69
N SER A 257 0.36 4.78 -4.93
CA SER A 257 0.27 3.44 -4.37
C SER A 257 -0.40 3.41 -3.00
N TYR A 258 -0.25 4.44 -2.17
CA TYR A 258 -0.66 4.40 -0.76
C TYR A 258 -1.91 5.22 -0.49
N SER A 259 -2.89 4.58 0.16
CA SER A 259 -4.13 5.26 0.57
C SER A 259 -3.91 6.46 1.50
N ALA A 260 -2.84 6.44 2.32
CA ALA A 260 -2.46 7.56 3.17
C ALA A 260 -2.09 8.84 2.38
N ASN A 261 -1.68 8.68 1.11
CA ASN A 261 -1.27 9.78 0.25
C ASN A 261 -2.37 10.19 -0.75
N ALA A 262 -3.61 9.71 -0.60
CA ALA A 262 -4.71 10.03 -1.53
C ALA A 262 -4.94 11.55 -1.65
N GLY A 263 -4.94 12.29 -0.52
CA GLY A 263 -5.07 13.75 -0.55
C GLY A 263 -3.91 14.45 -1.26
N LEU A 264 -2.68 13.99 -1.02
CA LEU A 264 -1.49 14.51 -1.71
C LEU A 264 -1.53 14.22 -3.22
N ALA A 265 -1.97 13.02 -3.60
CA ALA A 265 -2.12 12.63 -5.01
C ALA A 265 -3.12 13.54 -5.74
N ILE A 266 -4.25 13.88 -5.09
CA ILE A 266 -5.24 14.82 -5.61
C ILE A 266 -4.61 16.21 -5.81
N GLU A 267 -3.88 16.72 -4.82
CA GLU A 267 -3.23 18.04 -4.93
C GLU A 267 -2.18 18.08 -6.05
N VAL A 268 -1.37 17.03 -6.18
CA VAL A 268 -0.36 16.91 -7.26
C VAL A 268 -1.04 16.84 -8.63
N ALA A 269 -2.07 16.00 -8.78
CA ALA A 269 -2.82 15.89 -10.02
C ALA A 269 -3.49 17.23 -10.40
N THR A 270 -4.01 17.95 -9.41
CA THR A 270 -4.65 19.26 -9.61
C THR A 270 -3.64 20.30 -10.12
N ALA A 271 -2.44 20.34 -9.56
CA ALA A 271 -1.41 21.27 -10.02
C ALA A 271 -0.92 20.95 -11.44
N LEU A 272 -0.76 19.67 -11.77
CA LEU A 272 -0.41 19.24 -13.13
C LEU A 272 -1.54 19.59 -14.11
N TYR A 273 -2.79 19.34 -13.77
CA TYR A 273 -3.95 19.68 -14.58
C TYR A 273 -4.00 21.19 -14.88
N LYS A 274 -3.80 22.04 -13.87
CA LYS A 274 -3.70 23.51 -14.02
C LYS A 274 -2.56 23.95 -14.95
N SER A 275 -1.50 23.18 -15.05
CA SER A 275 -0.37 23.49 -15.94
C SER A 275 -0.66 23.20 -17.43
N GLY A 276 -1.80 22.58 -17.74
CA GLY A 276 -2.21 22.26 -19.11
C GLY A 276 -1.48 21.05 -19.70
N VAL A 277 -0.90 20.18 -18.87
CA VAL A 277 -0.24 18.96 -19.34
C VAL A 277 -1.27 17.91 -19.78
N PRO A 278 -1.00 17.11 -20.82
CA PRO A 278 -1.76 15.90 -21.08
C PRO A 278 -1.60 14.95 -19.90
N LEU A 279 -2.69 14.71 -19.16
CA LEU A 279 -2.65 14.10 -17.84
C LEU A 279 -3.56 12.86 -17.79
N ILE A 280 -3.03 11.79 -17.22
CA ILE A 280 -3.80 10.63 -16.77
C ILE A 280 -3.57 10.47 -15.27
N ILE A 281 -4.66 10.25 -14.55
CA ILE A 281 -4.64 10.03 -13.10
C ILE A 281 -5.07 8.58 -12.88
N HIS A 282 -4.16 7.73 -12.40
CA HIS A 282 -4.53 6.37 -12.01
C HIS A 282 -5.51 6.41 -10.85
N ASP A 283 -6.47 5.48 -10.88
CA ASP A 283 -7.54 5.39 -9.87
C ASP A 283 -8.38 6.68 -9.73
N ALA A 284 -8.51 7.48 -10.80
CA ALA A 284 -9.23 8.75 -10.79
C ALA A 284 -10.67 8.62 -10.23
N ASP A 285 -11.42 7.59 -10.63
CA ASP A 285 -12.77 7.30 -10.12
C ASP A 285 -12.77 7.08 -8.60
N LYS A 286 -11.77 6.36 -8.09
CA LYS A 286 -11.63 6.09 -6.67
C LYS A 286 -11.25 7.34 -5.89
N LEU A 287 -10.32 8.16 -6.42
CA LEU A 287 -9.95 9.44 -5.84
C LEU A 287 -11.13 10.44 -5.85
N LEU A 288 -11.96 10.41 -6.89
CA LEU A 288 -13.18 11.22 -6.98
C LEU A 288 -14.17 10.85 -5.89
N LYS A 289 -14.47 9.56 -5.73
CA LYS A 289 -15.35 9.06 -4.64
C LYS A 289 -14.82 9.37 -3.25
N ILE A 290 -13.49 9.35 -3.05
CA ILE A 290 -12.86 9.80 -1.80
C ILE A 290 -13.13 11.28 -1.56
N LEU A 291 -12.92 12.11 -2.58
CA LEU A 291 -13.08 13.56 -2.47
C LEU A 291 -14.55 13.94 -2.24
N GLU A 292 -15.49 13.21 -2.84
CA GLU A 292 -16.94 13.40 -2.71
C GLU A 292 -17.56 12.69 -1.49
N GLU A 293 -16.75 11.93 -0.73
CA GLU A 293 -17.17 11.14 0.43
C GLU A 293 -18.20 10.04 0.15
N GLU A 294 -18.20 9.55 -1.09
CA GLU A 294 -19.08 8.49 -1.57
C GLU A 294 -18.52 7.08 -1.37
N ASP A 295 -17.23 6.98 -1.00
CA ASP A 295 -16.57 5.71 -0.70
C ASP A 295 -16.69 5.32 0.79
N TYR A 296 -15.92 4.29 1.16
CA TYR A 296 -15.84 3.76 2.51
C TYR A 296 -14.43 3.87 3.05
N VAL A 297 -14.32 3.93 4.38
CA VAL A 297 -13.08 3.81 5.13
C VAL A 297 -13.05 2.43 5.78
N ARG A 298 -11.97 1.69 5.55
CA ARG A 298 -11.75 0.40 6.20
C ARG A 298 -11.24 0.62 7.62
N LEU A 299 -11.88 -0.01 8.59
CA LEU A 299 -11.46 -0.02 9.99
C LEU A 299 -10.64 -1.28 10.24
N VAL A 300 -9.40 -1.10 10.68
CA VAL A 300 -8.49 -2.22 10.98
C VAL A 300 -7.78 -2.00 12.30
N PRO A 301 -7.41 -3.06 13.03
CA PRO A 301 -6.64 -2.95 14.26
C PRO A 301 -5.12 -2.85 14.02
N TYR A 302 -4.69 -2.84 12.76
CA TYR A 302 -3.29 -2.75 12.34
C TYR A 302 -3.25 -2.16 10.93
N SER A 303 -2.48 -1.09 10.71
CA SER A 303 -2.21 -0.56 9.37
C SER A 303 -0.71 -0.60 9.09
N TYR A 304 -0.29 -1.46 8.17
CA TYR A 304 1.08 -1.45 7.64
C TYR A 304 1.01 -1.56 6.11
N HIS A 305 1.54 -0.55 5.41
CA HIS A 305 1.58 -0.45 3.94
C HIS A 305 0.24 -0.73 3.24
N ASN A 306 -0.78 0.07 3.53
CA ASN A 306 -2.09 -0.07 2.88
C ASN A 306 -2.10 0.52 1.47
N TYR A 307 -1.85 -0.35 0.50
CA TYR A 307 -1.92 -0.02 -0.92
C TYR A 307 -3.37 0.24 -1.35
N MET A 308 -3.55 1.27 -2.17
CA MET A 308 -4.84 1.72 -2.65
C MET A 308 -5.52 0.66 -3.53
N GLY A 309 -4.75 -0.14 -4.28
CA GLY A 309 -5.25 -1.21 -5.15
C GLY A 309 -5.57 -2.54 -4.46
N TYR A 310 -5.31 -2.71 -3.15
CA TYR A 310 -5.58 -3.97 -2.44
C TYR A 310 -6.98 -4.06 -1.81
N GLN A 311 -7.74 -2.97 -1.80
CA GLN A 311 -9.06 -2.95 -1.21
C GLN A 311 -10.02 -2.06 -2.00
N GLU A 312 -11.31 -2.25 -1.80
CA GLU A 312 -12.34 -1.39 -2.41
C GLU A 312 -12.38 -0.01 -1.74
N GLU A 313 -12.16 0.04 -0.42
CA GLU A 313 -12.17 1.27 0.37
C GLU A 313 -11.08 2.25 -0.07
N GLY A 314 -11.40 3.56 -0.05
CA GLY A 314 -10.46 4.60 -0.47
C GLY A 314 -9.34 4.84 0.53
N SER A 315 -9.60 4.60 1.81
CA SER A 315 -8.56 4.67 2.85
C SER A 315 -8.79 3.68 3.98
N VAL A 316 -7.75 3.53 4.79
CA VAL A 316 -7.77 2.66 5.96
C VAL A 316 -7.52 3.52 7.20
N TYR A 317 -8.34 3.31 8.22
CA TYR A 317 -8.15 3.89 9.53
C TYR A 317 -7.73 2.79 10.51
N GLU A 318 -6.55 2.99 11.11
CA GLU A 318 -6.12 2.15 12.22
C GLU A 318 -6.86 2.58 13.48
N LEU A 319 -7.65 1.65 13.97
CA LEU A 319 -8.32 1.74 15.23
C LEU A 319 -7.30 1.93 16.36
N PRO A 320 -7.46 2.92 17.24
CA PRO A 320 -6.51 3.16 18.34
C PRO A 320 -6.41 1.89 19.18
N GLY A 321 -5.24 1.26 19.14
CA GLY A 321 -4.97 0.09 19.98
C GLY A 321 -5.06 0.51 21.44
N ILE A 322 -5.78 -0.26 22.26
CA ILE A 322 -5.52 -0.25 23.69
C ILE A 322 -4.07 -0.70 23.83
N ARG A 323 -3.16 0.19 24.22
CA ARG A 323 -1.88 -0.22 24.81
C ARG A 323 -2.26 -1.00 26.06
N MET A 324 -2.37 -2.32 25.95
CA MET A 324 -2.37 -3.22 27.11
C MET A 324 -0.95 -3.25 27.68
#